data_AF-D1B3L7-F1
#
_entry.id   AF-D1B3L7-F1
#
_cell.length_a   1.000
_cell.length_b   1.000
_cell.length_c   1.000
_cell.angle_alpha   90.00
_cell.angle_beta   90.00
_cell.angle_gamma   90.00
#
_symmetry.space_group_name_H-M   'P 1'
#
loop_
_entity.id
_entity.type
_entity.pdbx_description
1 polymer ?
#
loop_
_entity_poly.entity_id
_entity_poly.type
_entity_poly.pdbx_seq_one_letter_code
_entity_poly.pdbx_strand_id
1 'polypeptide(L)'
;MYNSIDKLSSLTNTSNATLTKTESVGEDFSKILQNSIDEINDTQVKGDRAMADLATGEVKDLHQAAIAINKAETSMKLMLEIRNKALSAYKEISKTQI
;
A
#
# COMPACT_ATOMS: atom_id res chain seq x y z
N MET A 1 47.51 -21.16 33.39
CA MET A 1 46.34 -21.96 32.99
C MET A 1 45.18 -21.03 32.69
N TYR A 2 44.39 -21.42 31.70
CA TYR A 2 43.43 -20.70 30.86
C TYR A 2 42.58 -19.62 31.51
N ASN A 3 42.40 -18.50 30.79
CA ASN A 3 41.02 -18.07 30.49
C ASN A 3 40.92 -17.33 29.14
N SER A 4 41.05 -18.09 28.06
CA SER A 4 40.72 -17.64 26.70
C SER A 4 39.21 -17.76 26.40
N ILE A 5 38.39 -18.11 27.40
CA ILE A 5 36.96 -18.43 27.27
C ILE A 5 36.09 -17.17 27.40
N ASP A 6 36.51 -16.18 28.20
CA ASP A 6 35.78 -14.90 28.35
C ASP A 6 35.70 -14.11 27.04
N LYS A 7 36.76 -14.14 26.21
CA LYS A 7 36.74 -13.48 24.91
C LYS A 7 35.78 -14.16 23.94
N LEU A 8 35.60 -15.48 24.02
CA LEU A 8 34.69 -16.23 23.16
C LEU A 8 33.22 -15.93 23.49
N SER A 9 32.88 -15.70 24.77
CA SER A 9 31.54 -15.30 25.20
C SER A 9 31.09 -13.95 24.61
N SER A 10 32.05 -13.03 24.36
CA SER A 10 31.75 -11.72 23.77
C SER A 10 31.54 -11.76 22.24
N LEU A 11 32.09 -12.77 21.56
CA LEU A 11 31.82 -13.02 20.14
C LEU A 11 30.51 -13.78 19.90
N THR A 12 30.04 -14.56 20.88
CA THR A 12 28.74 -15.28 20.79
C THR A 12 27.53 -14.40 21.15
N ASN A 13 27.74 -13.27 21.85
CA ASN A 13 26.65 -12.35 22.22
C ASN A 13 26.36 -11.27 21.16
N THR A 14 27.13 -11.22 20.08
CA THR A 14 26.88 -10.30 18.93
C THR A 14 26.00 -10.93 17.85
N SER A 15 25.71 -12.24 17.94
CA SER A 15 24.88 -12.96 16.94
C SER A 15 23.38 -12.97 17.28
N ASN A 16 22.96 -12.33 18.38
CA ASN A 16 21.55 -12.24 18.80
C ASN A 16 20.94 -10.84 18.65
N ALA A 17 21.58 -9.94 17.89
CA ALA A 17 21.10 -8.57 17.65
C ALA A 17 20.40 -8.38 16.29
N THR A 18 19.96 -9.46 15.63
CA THR A 18 19.17 -9.36 14.39
C THR A 18 18.16 -10.50 14.24
N LEU A 19 17.46 -10.85 15.32
CA LEU A 19 16.33 -11.81 15.28
C LEU A 19 15.02 -11.19 15.79
N THR A 20 14.83 -9.88 15.56
CA THR A 20 13.57 -9.19 15.85
C THR A 20 13.23 -8.19 14.74
N LYS A 21 12.99 -8.67 13.52
CA LYS A 21 12.17 -7.92 12.55
C LYS A 21 11.45 -8.85 11.58
N THR A 22 10.73 -9.84 12.10
CA THR A 22 9.77 -10.61 11.31
C THR A 22 8.36 -10.02 11.38
N GLU A 23 8.12 -8.99 12.21
CA GLU A 23 6.77 -8.46 12.44
C GLU A 23 6.33 -7.28 11.55
N SER A 24 7.18 -6.62 10.73
CA SER A 24 6.74 -5.38 10.04
C SER A 24 6.26 -5.52 8.59
N VAL A 25 6.49 -6.64 7.89
CA VAL A 25 6.15 -6.71 6.45
C VAL A 25 4.63 -6.55 6.21
N GLY A 26 3.81 -7.13 7.08
CA GLY A 26 2.35 -6.99 7.01
C GLY A 26 1.87 -5.56 7.33
N GLU A 27 2.45 -4.92 8.35
CA GLU A 27 2.16 -3.52 8.65
C GLU A 27 2.60 -2.58 7.54
N ASP A 28 3.76 -2.83 6.93
CA ASP A 28 4.32 -1.99 5.87
C ASP A 28 3.44 -2.06 4.62
N PHE A 29 2.98 -3.26 4.24
CA PHE A 29 2.00 -3.40 3.16
C PHE A 29 0.66 -2.73 3.49
N SER A 30 0.14 -2.90 4.71
CA SER A 30 -1.13 -2.26 5.11
C SER A 30 -1.04 -0.74 5.07
N LYS A 31 0.09 -0.15 5.48
CA LYS A 31 0.34 1.29 5.41
C LYS A 31 0.40 1.78 3.96
N ILE A 32 1.12 1.06 3.10
CA ILE A 32 1.18 1.39 1.66
C ILE A 32 -0.20 1.31 1.02
N LEU A 33 -0.97 0.27 1.33
CA LEU A 33 -2.32 0.08 0.81
C LEU A 33 -3.26 1.21 1.28
N GLN A 34 -3.21 1.59 2.55
CA GLN A 34 -3.98 2.70 3.10
C GLN A 34 -3.65 4.00 2.36
N ASN A 35 -2.36 4.33 2.24
CA ASN A 35 -1.91 5.54 1.52
C ASN A 35 -2.36 5.53 0.06
N SER A 36 -2.33 4.36 -0.59
CA SER A 36 -2.77 4.21 -1.98
C SER A 36 -4.27 4.46 -2.13
N ILE A 37 -5.09 3.97 -1.19
CA ILE A 37 -6.53 4.24 -1.17
C ILE A 37 -6.80 5.73 -0.98
N ASP A 38 -6.06 6.38 -0.08
CA ASP A 38 -6.20 7.81 0.16
C ASP A 38 -5.81 8.62 -1.10
N GLU A 39 -4.74 8.24 -1.81
CA GLU A 39 -4.35 8.86 -3.09
C GLU A 39 -5.43 8.67 -4.19
N ILE A 40 -6.06 7.50 -4.23
CA ILE A 40 -7.13 7.20 -5.20
C ILE A 40 -8.34 8.08 -4.91
N ASN A 41 -8.72 8.26 -3.64
CA ASN A 41 -9.78 9.18 -3.24
C ASN A 41 -9.46 10.63 -3.67
N ASP A 42 -8.21 11.05 -3.45
CA ASP A 42 -7.74 12.37 -3.84
C ASP A 42 -7.78 12.58 -5.36
N THR A 43 -7.46 11.53 -6.13
CA THR A 43 -7.53 11.50 -7.59
C THR A 43 -8.99 11.54 -8.07
N GLN A 44 -9.89 10.82 -7.41
CA GLN A 44 -11.32 10.82 -7.69
C GLN A 44 -11.91 12.22 -7.54
N VAL A 45 -11.67 12.89 -6.41
CA VAL A 45 -12.16 14.27 -6.17
C VAL A 45 -11.64 15.24 -7.23
N LYS A 46 -10.38 15.11 -7.65
CA LYS A 46 -9.81 15.93 -8.74
C LYS A 46 -10.46 15.65 -10.08
N GLY A 47 -10.73 14.38 -10.39
CA GLY A 47 -11.45 13.97 -11.61
C GLY A 47 -12.88 14.50 -11.64
N ASP A 48 -13.62 14.39 -10.53
CA ASP A 48 -15.00 14.88 -10.41
C ASP A 48 -15.08 16.40 -10.57
N ARG A 49 -14.13 17.13 -9.97
CA ARG A 49 -14.02 18.58 -10.15
C ARG A 49 -13.72 18.94 -11.60
N ALA A 50 -12.75 18.27 -12.23
CA ALA A 50 -12.42 18.49 -13.63
C ALA A 50 -13.61 18.20 -14.55
N MET A 51 -14.43 17.20 -14.22
CA MET A 51 -15.66 16.88 -14.94
C MET A 51 -16.72 17.98 -14.78
N ALA A 52 -16.88 18.52 -13.56
CA ALA A 52 -17.78 19.64 -13.30
C ALA A 52 -17.34 20.93 -14.04
N ASP A 53 -16.06 21.27 -13.97
CA ASP A 53 -15.47 22.43 -14.66
C ASP A 53 -15.63 22.30 -16.19
N LEU A 54 -15.51 21.07 -16.72
CA LEU A 54 -15.74 20.78 -18.13
C LEU A 54 -17.22 20.94 -18.52
N ALA A 55 -18.15 20.42 -17.71
CA ALA A 55 -19.58 20.50 -17.98
C ALA A 55 -20.15 21.93 -17.88
N THR A 56 -19.55 22.76 -17.02
CA THR A 56 -19.92 24.18 -16.84
C THR A 56 -19.23 25.11 -17.84
N GLY A 57 -18.24 24.62 -18.57
CA GLY A 57 -17.45 25.42 -19.52
C GLY A 57 -16.38 26.30 -18.85
N GLU A 58 -16.12 26.13 -17.55
CA GLU A 58 -15.09 26.86 -16.79
C GLU A 58 -13.68 26.23 -16.93
N VAL A 59 -13.58 25.12 -17.67
CA VAL A 59 -12.31 24.41 -17.90
C VAL A 59 -11.32 25.28 -18.68
N LYS A 60 -10.18 25.59 -18.05
CA LYS A 60 -9.09 26.36 -18.67
C LYS A 60 -8.20 25.50 -19.56
N ASP A 61 -8.02 24.24 -19.20
CA ASP A 61 -7.18 23.27 -19.91
C ASP A 61 -7.91 21.94 -20.03
N LEU A 62 -8.49 21.72 -21.21
CA LEU A 62 -9.22 20.50 -21.56
C LEU A 62 -8.34 19.24 -21.49
N HIS A 63 -7.06 19.35 -21.82
CA HIS A 63 -6.15 18.21 -21.82
C HIS A 63 -5.85 17.76 -20.39
N GLN A 64 -5.59 18.70 -19.48
CA GLN A 64 -5.38 18.37 -18.06
C GLN A 64 -6.66 17.85 -17.39
N ALA A 65 -7.82 18.40 -17.74
CA ALA A 65 -9.10 17.88 -17.26
C ALA A 65 -9.32 16.44 -17.73
N ALA A 66 -9.07 16.15 -19.01
CA ALA A 66 -9.14 14.81 -19.55
C ALA A 66 -8.17 13.85 -18.85
N ILE A 67 -6.93 14.25 -18.60
CA ILE A 67 -5.96 13.44 -17.85
C ILE A 67 -6.48 13.13 -16.44
N ALA A 68 -6.97 14.12 -15.71
CA ALA A 68 -7.47 13.94 -14.35
C ALA A 68 -8.63 12.94 -14.29
N ILE A 69 -9.59 13.06 -15.21
CA ILE A 69 -10.74 12.16 -15.33
C ILE A 69 -10.27 10.73 -15.64
N ASN A 70 -9.43 10.56 -16.66
CA ASN A 70 -8.94 9.23 -17.06
C ASN A 70 -8.09 8.57 -15.97
N LYS A 71 -7.28 9.37 -15.25
CA LYS A 71 -6.49 8.89 -14.10
C LYS A 71 -7.43 8.37 -13.00
N ALA A 72 -8.45 9.15 -12.64
CA ALA A 72 -9.44 8.74 -11.63
C ALA A 72 -10.14 7.43 -12.02
N GLU A 73 -10.63 7.32 -13.26
CA GLU A 73 -11.32 6.13 -13.74
C GLU A 73 -10.42 4.88 -13.73
N THR A 74 -9.21 5.00 -14.27
CA THR A 74 -8.27 3.87 -14.36
C THR A 74 -7.81 3.42 -12.98
N SER A 75 -7.48 4.37 -12.09
CA SER A 75 -7.10 4.09 -10.71
C SER A 75 -8.22 3.40 -9.94
N MET A 76 -9.47 3.84 -10.11
CA MET A 76 -10.62 3.23 -9.44
C MET A 76 -10.88 1.81 -9.95
N LYS A 77 -10.75 1.58 -11.26
CA LYS A 77 -10.86 0.24 -11.83
C LYS A 77 -9.82 -0.71 -11.23
N LEU A 78 -8.57 -0.25 -11.11
CA LEU A 78 -7.51 -1.03 -10.47
C LEU A 78 -7.84 -1.33 -8.99
N MET A 79 -8.33 -0.34 -8.24
CA MET A 79 -8.75 -0.51 -6.85
C MET A 79 -9.81 -1.60 -6.70
N LEU A 80 -10.82 -1.61 -7.58
CA LEU A 80 -11.89 -2.60 -7.55
C LEU A 80 -11.36 -4.02 -7.77
N GLU A 81 -10.40 -4.21 -8.69
CA GLU A 81 -9.74 -5.50 -8.90
C GLU A 81 -8.97 -5.95 -7.65
N ILE A 82 -8.22 -5.03 -7.02
CA ILE A 82 -7.51 -5.31 -5.77
C ILE A 82 -8.49 -5.68 -4.66
N ARG A 83 -9.59 -4.93 -4.50
CA ARG A 83 -10.66 -5.22 -3.53
C ARG A 83 -11.24 -6.62 -3.76
N ASN A 84 -11.56 -6.96 -5.01
CA ASN A 84 -12.10 -8.28 -5.35
C ASN A 84 -11.11 -9.40 -5.02
N LYS A 85 -9.82 -9.20 -5.30
CA LYS A 85 -8.77 -10.16 -4.98
C LYS A 85 -8.58 -10.33 -3.48
N ALA A 86 -8.59 -9.24 -2.71
CA ALA A 86 -8.48 -9.26 -1.26
C ALA A 86 -9.67 -10.01 -0.61
N LEU A 87 -10.89 -9.72 -1.05
CA LEU A 87 -12.10 -10.45 -0.60
C LEU A 87 -12.02 -11.94 -0.95
N SER A 88 -11.50 -12.27 -2.14
CA SER A 88 -11.33 -13.66 -2.56
C SER A 88 -10.29 -14.40 -1.72
N ALA A 89 -9.15 -13.76 -1.41
CA ALA A 89 -8.12 -14.31 -0.54
C ALA A 89 -8.65 -14.56 0.88
N TYR A 90 -9.41 -13.60 1.43
CA TYR A 90 -10.06 -13.77 2.73
C TYR A 90 -11.04 -14.98 2.75
N LYS A 91 -11.87 -15.10 1.71
CA LYS A 91 -12.79 -16.25 1.56
C LYS A 91 -12.04 -17.58 1.48
N GLU A 92 -10.92 -17.63 0.77
CA GLU A 92 -10.11 -18.84 0.62
C GLU A 92 -9.50 -19.28 1.96
N ILE A 93 -8.86 -18.35 2.68
CA ILE A 93 -8.29 -18.62 4.02
C ILE A 93 -9.39 -19.09 5.00
N SER A 94 -10.59 -18.50 4.91
CA SER A 94 -11.72 -18.90 5.76
C SER A 94 -12.20 -20.33 5.45
N LYS A 95 -12.11 -20.79 4.20
CA LYS A 95 -12.48 -22.16 3.80
C LYS A 95 -11.45 -23.20 4.20
N THR A 96 -10.16 -22.85 4.29
CA THR A 96 -9.12 -23.80 4.72
C THR A 96 -9.17 -24.07 6.23
N GLN A 97 -9.74 -23.17 7.02
CA GLN A 97 -9.80 -23.28 8.49
C GLN A 97 -11.08 -23.95 9.02
N ILE A 98 -12.03 -24.31 8.15
CA ILE A 98 -13.20 -25.13 8.51
C ILE A 98 -12.94 -26.61 8.26
#